data_AF-A0A951R5D6-F1
#
_entry.id   AF-A0A951R5D6-F1
#
_cell.length_a   1.000
_cell.length_b   1.000
_cell.length_c   1.000
_cell.angle_alpha   90.00
_cell.angle_beta   90.00
_cell.angle_gamma   90.00
#
_symmetry.space_group_name_H-M   'P 1'
#
loop_
_entity.id
_entity.type
_entity.pdbx_description
1 polymer ?
#
loop_
_entity_poly.entity_id
_entity_poly.type
_entity_poly.pdbx_seq_one_letter_code
_entity_poly.pdbx_strand_id
1 'polypeptide(L)' 'MTYRNVMTYIKQNIIAKEIYEKIVGKYKNVRVLLIDDLFKVSISKSDVNIMFEIVNFRYFNNLPIIISCEMGID' A
#
# COMPACT_ATOMS: atom_id res chain seq x y z
N MET A 1 -11.63 5.06 -4.29
CA MET A 1 -11.70 3.94 -3.31
C MET A 1 -10.89 4.37 -2.09
N THR A 2 -11.42 4.26 -0.88
CA THR A 2 -10.67 4.67 0.33
C THR A 2 -9.51 3.71 0.61
N TYR A 3 -8.45 4.20 1.25
CA TYR A 3 -7.29 3.40 1.65
C TYR A 3 -7.71 2.10 2.37
N ARG A 4 -8.66 2.19 3.31
CA ARG A 4 -9.20 1.04 4.03
C ARG A 4 -9.87 0.01 3.14
N ASN A 5 -10.63 0.43 2.12
CA ASN A 5 -11.31 -0.51 1.23
C ASN A 5 -10.31 -1.25 0.33
N VAL A 6 -9.30 -0.53 -0.17
CA VAL A 6 -8.18 -1.13 -0.91
C VAL A 6 -7.44 -2.15 -0.04
N MET A 7 -7.12 -1.76 1.19
CA MET A 7 -6.37 -2.62 2.10
C MET A 7 -7.14 -3.87 2.51
N THR A 8 -8.44 -3.74 2.82
CA THR A 8 -9.32 -4.89 3.07
C THR A 8 -9.39 -5.82 1.87
N TYR A 9 -9.52 -5.25 0.67
CA TYR A 9 -9.57 -6.03 -0.57
C TYR A 9 -8.26 -6.78 -0.83
N ILE A 10 -7.10 -6.15 -0.61
CA ILE A 10 -5.80 -6.82 -0.72
C ILE A 10 -5.69 -7.96 0.31
N LYS A 11 -6.06 -7.70 1.57
CA LYS A 11 -6.01 -8.70 2.65
C LYS A 11 -6.89 -9.93 2.37
N GLN A 12 -8.09 -9.74 1.84
CA GLN A 12 -9.00 -10.85 1.49
C GLN A 12 -8.40 -11.76 0.39
N ASN A 13 -7.52 -11.22 -0.45
CA ASN A 13 -6.92 -11.94 -1.57
C ASN A 13 -5.48 -12.41 -1.32
N ILE A 14 -4.95 -12.27 -0.09
CA ILE A 14 -3.58 -12.69 0.26
C ILE A 14 -3.31 -14.17 -0.02
N ILE A 15 -4.32 -15.04 0.16
CA ILE A 15 -4.18 -16.49 -0.02
C ILE A 15 -4.03 -16.83 -1.51
N ALA A 16 -4.71 -16.07 -2.38
CA ALA A 16 -4.65 -16.26 -3.82
C ALA A 16 -3.50 -15.44 -4.42
N LYS A 17 -2.29 -16.02 -4.40
CA LYS A 17 -1.04 -15.37 -4.84
C LYS A 17 -1.16 -14.64 -6.18
N GLU A 18 -1.79 -15.26 -7.18
CA GLU A 18 -1.91 -14.68 -8.53
C GLU A 18 -2.80 -13.42 -8.55
N ILE A 19 -3.90 -13.43 -7.77
CA ILE A 19 -4.79 -12.28 -7.65
C ILE A 19 -4.11 -11.17 -6.84
N TYR A 20 -3.43 -11.53 -5.75
CA TYR A 20 -2.64 -10.60 -4.95
C TYR A 20 -1.58 -9.89 -5.79
N GLU A 21 -0.77 -10.63 -6.55
CA GLU A 21 0.28 -10.08 -7.40
C GLU A 21 -0.29 -9.15 -8.48
N LYS A 22 -1.46 -9.48 -9.05
CA LYS A 22 -2.12 -8.61 -10.03
C LYS A 22 -2.60 -7.30 -9.40
N ILE A 23 -3.20 -7.35 -8.22
CA ILE A 23 -3.71 -6.17 -7.51
C ILE A 23 -2.55 -5.29 -7.05
N VAL A 24 -1.58 -5.86 -6.34
CA VAL A 24 -0.40 -5.15 -5.83
C VAL A 24 0.49 -4.67 -6.98
N GLY A 25 0.62 -5.46 -8.04
CA GLY A 25 1.35 -5.13 -9.25
C GLY A 25 0.84 -3.85 -9.92
N LYS A 26 -0.47 -3.58 -9.85
CA LYS A 26 -1.04 -2.31 -10.30
C LYS A 26 -0.47 -1.13 -9.51
N TYR A 27 -0.48 -1.21 -8.18
CA TYR A 27 0.04 -0.14 -7.31
C TYR A 27 1.56 -0.01 -7.35
N LYS A 28 2.27 -1.11 -7.62
CA LYS A 28 3.72 -1.11 -7.81
C LYS A 28 4.14 -0.38 -9.10
N ASN A 29 3.43 -0.59 -10.21
CA ASN A 29 3.85 -0.12 -11.54
C ASN A 29 3.17 1.17 -12.02
N VAL A 30 2.24 1.76 -11.26
CA VAL A 30 1.64 3.04 -11.66
C VAL A 30 2.69 4.15 -11.78
N ARG A 31 2.46 5.10 -12.69
CA ARG A 31 3.38 6.23 -12.90
C ARG A 31 3.58 7.05 -11.63
N VAL A 32 2.49 7.40 -10.93
CA VAL A 32 2.51 8.12 -9.65
C VAL A 32 1.55 7.40 -8.71
N LEU A 33 2.01 7.11 -7.49
CA LEU A 33 1.19 6.53 -6.44
C LEU A 33 0.87 7.61 -5.42
N LEU A 34 -0.43 7.90 -5.22
CA LEU A 34 -0.90 8.79 -4.16
C LEU A 34 -1.51 7.93 -3.04
N ILE A 35 -1.02 8.14 -1.82
CA ILE A 35 -1.56 7.55 -0.60
C ILE A 35 -2.05 8.69 0.29
N ASP A 36 -3.33 8.67 0.62
CA ASP A 36 -3.97 9.69 1.45
C ASP A 36 -4.31 9.10 2.84
N ASP A 37 -4.20 9.92 3.90
CA ASP A 37 -4.46 9.55 5.30
C ASP A 37 -3.71 8.28 5.75
N LEU A 38 -2.43 8.14 5.36
CA LEU A 38 -1.62 7.00 5.77
C LEU A 38 -1.51 6.97 7.30
N PHE A 39 -1.69 5.77 7.85
CA PHE A 39 -1.62 5.50 9.29
C PHE A 39 -2.67 6.19 10.19
N LYS A 40 -3.83 6.52 9.64
CA LYS A 40 -4.98 6.98 10.42
C LYS A 40 -5.63 5.85 11.22
N VAL A 41 -5.57 5.96 12.56
CA VAL A 41 -6.20 5.13 13.63
C VAL A 41 -6.48 3.65 13.27
N SER A 42 -5.84 2.74 14.00
CA SER A 42 -5.98 1.25 13.94
C SER A 42 -5.40 0.57 12.69
N ILE A 43 -4.07 0.51 12.62
CA ILE A 43 -3.34 -0.20 11.56
C ILE A 43 -2.91 -1.58 12.07
N SER A 44 -3.14 -2.63 11.29
CA SER A 44 -2.64 -3.98 11.61
C SER A 44 -1.22 -4.21 11.09
N LYS A 45 -0.50 -5.17 11.66
CA LYS A 45 0.83 -5.59 11.15
C LYS A 45 0.76 -6.02 9.67
N SER A 46 -0.35 -6.60 9.24
CA SER A 46 -0.58 -7.00 7.84
C SER A 46 -0.63 -5.80 6.90
N ASP A 47 -1.27 -4.71 7.32
CA ASP A 47 -1.38 -3.47 6.53
C ASP A 47 0.00 -2.83 6.33
N VAL A 48 0.81 -2.83 7.41
CA VAL A 48 2.18 -2.36 7.40
C VAL A 48 3.03 -3.18 6.42
N ASN A 49 2.95 -4.52 6.47
CA ASN A 49 3.71 -5.38 5.57
C ASN A 49 3.38 -5.14 4.09
N ILE A 50 2.10 -5.01 3.74
CA ILE A 50 1.66 -4.72 2.36
C ILE A 50 2.20 -3.36 1.90
N MET A 51 2.10 -2.33 2.75
CA MET A 51 2.62 -1.00 2.41
C MET A 51 4.14 -1.01 2.26
N PHE A 52 4.86 -1.69 3.15
CA PHE A 52 6.31 -1.88 3.01
C PHE A 52 6.68 -2.55 1.68
N GLU A 53 5.95 -3.58 1.26
CA GLU A 53 6.19 -4.25 -0.01
C GLU A 53 6.04 -3.29 -1.21
N ILE A 54 4.99 -2.47 -1.22
CA ILE A 54 4.73 -1.51 -2.31
C ILE A 54 5.77 -0.38 -2.29
N VAL A 55 6.02 0.20 -1.12
CA VAL A 55 6.96 1.32 -0.97
C VAL A 55 8.38 0.89 -1.30
N ASN A 56 8.84 -0.27 -0.81
CA ASN A 56 10.17 -0.78 -1.12
C ASN A 56 10.35 -1.01 -2.62
N PHE A 57 9.39 -1.67 -3.29
CA PHE A 57 9.46 -1.86 -4.73
C PHE A 57 9.61 -0.53 -5.47
N ARG A 58 8.78 0.47 -5.12
CA ARG A 58 8.81 1.78 -5.77
C ARG A 58 10.08 2.56 -5.47
N TYR A 59 10.59 2.47 -4.24
CA TYR A 59 11.88 3.04 -3.83
C TYR A 59 13.02 2.49 -4.68
N PHE A 60 13.14 1.15 -4.80
CA PHE A 60 14.20 0.52 -5.61
C PHE A 60 14.10 0.84 -7.10
N ASN A 61 12.89 1.12 -7.61
CA ASN A 61 12.65 1.43 -9.01
C ASN A 61 12.57 2.94 -9.29
N ASN A 62 12.88 3.82 -8.32
CA ASN A 62 12.78 5.28 -8.44
C ASN A 62 11.40 5.77 -8.93
N LEU A 63 10.33 5.08 -8.52
CA LEU A 63 8.96 5.43 -8.90
C LEU A 63 8.37 6.43 -7.91
N PRO A 64 7.81 7.56 -8.36
CA PRO A 64 7.37 8.63 -7.48
C PRO A 64 6.17 8.21 -6.62
N ILE A 65 6.21 8.58 -5.34
CA ILE A 65 5.15 8.35 -4.34
C ILE A 65 4.83 9.68 -3.69
N ILE A 66 3.55 9.98 -3.56
CA ILE A 66 3.02 11.11 -2.78
C ILE A 66 2.26 10.51 -1.61
N ILE A 67 2.62 10.88 -0.39
CA ILE A 67 2.04 10.34 0.84
C ILE A 67 1.56 11.51 1.70
N SER A 68 0.30 11.48 2.13
CA SER A 68 -0.16 12.22 3.31
C SER A 68 -0.26 11.23 4.49
N CYS A 69 0.16 11.64 5.68
CA CYS A 69 0.23 10.79 6.87
C CYS A 69 -0.17 11.61 8.11
N GLU A 70 -0.96 11.02 9.00
CA GLU A 70 -1.38 11.67 10.26
C GLU A 70 -0.48 11.28 11.45
N MET A 71 0.51 10.41 11.23
CA MET A 71 1.45 9.95 12.26
C MET A 71 2.74 10.80 12.21
N GLY A 72 3.06 11.46 13.33
CA GLY A 72 4.32 12.18 13.52
C GLY A 72 5.51 11.22 13.71
N ILE A 73 6.70 11.72 13.44
CA ILE A 73 7.95 11.07 13.84
C ILE A 73 8.27 11.64 15.23
N ASP A 74 8.07 10.85 16.29
CA ASP A 74 8.61 11.14 17.61
C ASP A 74 10.13 10.88 17.65
#